data_AF-A0A7Y2HQG1-F1
#
_entry.id   AF-A0A7Y2HQG1-F1
#
_cell.length_a   1.000
_cell.length_b   1.000
_cell.length_c   1.000
_cell.angle_alpha   90.00
_cell.angle_beta   90.00
_cell.angle_gamma   90.00
#
_symmetry.space_group_name_H-M   'P 1'
#
loop_
_entity.id
_entity.type
_entity.pdbx_description
1 polymer ?
#
loop_
_entity_poly.entity_id
_entity_poly.type
_entity_poly.pdbx_seq_one_letter_code
_entity_poly.pdbx_strand_id
1 'polypeptide(L)'
;MAIAALVVLWLLIPEPAAAWGPGTHVALGELVLGALHLLPPAVRAILKRHPIPFLYGSVAADISFAKKYVPEGRHCHNWHVGEEILDAAADEALQAAGYGYLAHLAADTVAHNLYVPRQLLLTSTTAAVGHTYWEHRMDMHFGESCLAKARSVVVDHDHGAADALFDEVLSATIFSFRTNRRIFQGMIRFQGDERWRQIFDQVLRNSRFDVPLPLVERYRALAFEAVVDYLNERHRSAPA
;
A
#
# COMPACT_ATOMS: atom_id res chain seq x y z
N MET A 1 5.80 -36.45 8.41
CA MET A 1 6.80 -35.48 8.90
C MET A 1 6.99 -34.32 7.93
N ALA A 2 7.44 -34.55 6.69
CA ALA A 2 7.66 -33.47 5.71
C ALA A 2 6.39 -32.67 5.34
N ILE A 3 5.25 -33.36 5.15
CA ILE A 3 3.97 -32.69 4.81
C ILE A 3 3.44 -31.86 5.99
N ALA A 4 3.53 -32.37 7.21
CA ALA A 4 3.14 -31.63 8.41
C ALA A 4 4.04 -30.42 8.65
N ALA A 5 5.35 -30.54 8.40
CA ALA A 5 6.28 -29.42 8.44
C ALA A 5 5.98 -28.39 7.33
N LEU A 6 5.59 -28.83 6.13
CA LEU A 6 5.19 -27.94 5.04
C LEU A 6 3.89 -27.20 5.36
N VAL A 7 2.91 -27.88 5.96
CA VAL A 7 1.63 -27.30 6.39
C VAL A 7 1.85 -26.31 7.54
N VAL A 8 2.70 -26.64 8.51
CA VAL A 8 3.07 -25.73 9.59
C VAL A 8 3.83 -24.52 9.06
N LEU A 9 4.79 -24.72 8.14
CA LEU A 9 5.52 -23.63 7.48
C LEU A 9 4.58 -22.75 6.66
N TRP A 10 3.57 -23.35 6.01
CA TRP A 10 2.54 -22.66 5.23
C TRP A 10 1.56 -21.87 6.10
N LEU A 11 1.16 -22.39 7.26
CA LEU A 11 0.35 -21.68 8.26
C LEU A 11 1.12 -20.56 8.99
N LEU A 12 2.46 -20.58 8.91
CA LEU A 12 3.37 -19.56 9.41
C LEU A 12 3.71 -18.50 8.35
N ILE A 13 3.32 -18.68 7.08
CA ILE A 13 3.35 -17.62 6.10
C ILE A 13 2.23 -16.65 6.51
N PRO A 14 2.55 -15.41 6.91
CA PRO A 14 1.51 -14.42 7.18
C PRO A 14 0.67 -14.34 5.90
N GLU A 15 -0.66 -14.47 6.01
CA GLU A 15 -1.49 -14.01 4.90
C GLU A 15 -1.09 -12.56 4.67
N PRO A 16 -0.55 -12.19 3.49
CA PRO A 16 -0.29 -10.80 3.20
C PRO A 16 -1.64 -10.13 3.35
N ALA A 17 -1.75 -9.29 4.37
CA ALA A 17 -2.88 -8.40 4.48
C ALA A 17 -2.74 -7.45 3.32
N ALA A 18 -3.54 -7.85 2.36
CA ALA A 18 -3.73 -7.44 1.01
C ALA A 18 -3.96 -5.93 0.90
N ALA A 19 -3.28 -5.36 -0.07
CA ALA A 19 -3.27 -3.96 -0.48
C ALA A 19 -2.72 -3.90 -1.92
N TRP A 20 -2.89 -2.78 -2.62
CA TRP A 20 -2.10 -2.59 -3.83
C TRP A 20 -0.60 -2.71 -3.54
N GLY A 21 0.20 -3.08 -4.54
CA GLY A 21 1.65 -3.09 -4.37
C GLY A 21 2.23 -1.68 -4.13
N PRO A 22 3.43 -1.56 -3.51
CA PRO A 22 4.03 -0.27 -3.20
C PRO A 22 4.32 0.57 -4.46
N GLY A 23 4.51 -0.04 -5.63
CA GLY A 23 4.66 0.68 -6.89
C GLY A 23 3.38 1.43 -7.29
N THR A 24 2.24 0.79 -7.12
CA THR A 24 0.90 1.30 -7.43
C THR A 24 0.55 2.46 -6.50
N HIS A 25 0.80 2.33 -5.19
CA HIS A 25 0.58 3.42 -4.25
C HIS A 25 1.43 4.65 -4.57
N VAL A 26 2.71 4.45 -4.91
CA VAL A 26 3.58 5.57 -5.32
C VAL A 26 3.11 6.18 -6.64
N ALA A 27 2.69 5.36 -7.61
CA ALA A 27 2.15 5.87 -8.87
C ALA A 27 0.87 6.71 -8.66
N LEU A 28 -0.05 6.25 -7.82
CA LEU A 28 -1.25 7.00 -7.44
C LEU A 28 -0.89 8.28 -6.67
N GLY A 29 0.08 8.21 -5.75
CA GLY A 29 0.60 9.36 -5.04
C GLY A 29 1.20 10.41 -5.99
N GLU A 30 1.98 10.01 -6.99
CA GLU A 30 2.50 10.94 -7.99
C GLU A 30 1.40 11.55 -8.87
N LEU A 31 0.34 10.81 -9.20
CA LEU A 31 -0.84 11.37 -9.87
C LEU A 31 -1.50 12.45 -9.02
N VAL A 32 -1.66 12.22 -7.71
CA VAL A 32 -2.19 13.22 -6.77
C VAL A 32 -1.28 14.46 -6.69
N LEU A 33 0.03 14.26 -6.60
CA LEU A 33 1.00 15.36 -6.59
C LEU A 33 1.01 16.16 -7.91
N GLY A 34 0.73 15.51 -9.05
CA GLY A 34 0.51 16.16 -10.34
C GLY A 34 -0.83 16.90 -10.45
N ALA A 35 -1.82 16.48 -9.66
CA ALA A 35 -3.19 16.97 -9.70
C ALA A 35 -3.61 17.72 -8.42
N LEU A 36 -2.68 18.33 -7.68
CA LEU A 36 -2.96 19.04 -6.42
C LEU A 36 -4.02 20.15 -6.55
N HIS A 37 -4.29 20.61 -7.78
CA HIS A 37 -5.35 21.57 -8.07
C HIS A 37 -6.78 21.02 -7.79
N LEU A 38 -6.93 19.70 -7.64
CA LEU A 38 -8.16 19.02 -7.26
C LEU A 38 -8.37 18.92 -5.74
N LEU A 39 -7.37 19.32 -4.94
CA LEU A 39 -7.43 19.23 -3.47
C LEU A 39 -7.75 20.57 -2.81
N PRO A 40 -8.25 20.57 -1.55
CA PRO A 40 -8.48 21.78 -0.79
C PRO A 40 -7.19 22.61 -0.64
N PRO A 41 -7.26 23.96 -0.61
CA PRO A 41 -6.06 24.80 -0.59
C PRO A 41 -5.05 24.48 0.54
N ALA A 42 -5.55 24.12 1.72
CA ALA A 42 -4.70 23.76 2.87
C ALA A 42 -3.94 22.45 2.61
N VAL A 43 -4.63 21.39 2.19
CA VAL A 43 -4.03 20.09 1.85
C VAL A 43 -3.03 20.26 0.70
N ARG A 44 -3.41 20.99 -0.35
CA ARG A 44 -2.54 21.32 -1.48
C ARG A 44 -1.23 21.96 -1.04
N ALA A 45 -1.28 22.94 -0.13
CA ALA A 45 -0.08 23.64 0.33
C ALA A 45 0.88 22.69 1.05
N ILE A 46 0.35 21.83 1.93
CA ILE A 46 1.10 20.83 2.67
C ILE A 46 1.76 19.82 1.71
N LEU A 47 0.96 19.19 0.84
CA LEU A 47 1.48 18.15 -0.07
C LEU A 47 2.49 18.70 -1.08
N LYS A 48 2.30 19.95 -1.55
CA LYS A 48 3.26 20.62 -2.43
C LYS A 48 4.61 20.84 -1.76
N ARG A 49 4.62 21.15 -0.46
CA ARG A 49 5.84 21.40 0.33
C ARG A 49 6.51 20.11 0.78
N HIS A 50 5.72 19.06 1.02
CA HIS A 50 6.18 17.79 1.59
C HIS A 50 5.78 16.58 0.72
N PRO A 51 6.22 16.51 -0.55
CA PRO A 51 5.84 15.42 -1.45
C PRO A 51 6.44 14.07 -1.03
N ILE A 52 7.67 14.05 -0.50
CA ILE A 52 8.32 12.81 -0.06
C ILE A 52 7.64 12.22 1.19
N PRO A 53 7.35 12.99 2.26
CA PRO A 53 6.56 12.48 3.38
C PRO A 53 5.19 11.94 2.96
N PHE A 54 4.51 12.61 2.01
CA PHE A 54 3.26 12.11 1.45
C PHE A 54 3.40 10.76 0.74
N LEU A 55 4.37 10.64 -0.17
CA LEU A 55 4.64 9.37 -0.85
C LEU A 55 5.04 8.27 0.14
N TYR A 56 5.80 8.62 1.18
CA TYR A 56 6.17 7.67 2.22
C TYR A 56 4.95 7.18 3.01
N GLY A 57 4.05 8.08 3.43
CA GLY A 57 2.78 7.72 4.05
C GLY A 57 1.96 6.77 3.18
N SER A 58 1.94 6.98 1.86
CA SER A 58 1.17 6.15 0.92
C SER A 58 1.64 4.69 0.80
N VAL A 59 2.84 4.38 1.30
CA VAL A 59 3.36 3.00 1.36
C VAL A 59 3.51 2.49 2.79
N ALA A 60 3.33 3.35 3.80
CA ALA A 60 3.62 3.06 5.19
C ALA A 60 2.66 2.04 5.81
N ALA A 61 1.40 2.00 5.39
CA ALA A 61 0.43 1.05 5.93
C ALA A 61 0.81 -0.42 5.66
N ASP A 62 1.44 -0.72 4.51
CA ASP A 62 1.94 -2.06 4.18
C ASP A 62 3.19 -2.47 4.95
N ILE A 63 3.86 -1.50 5.56
CA ILE A 63 5.06 -1.74 6.35
C ILE A 63 4.72 -2.47 7.65
N SER A 64 3.50 -2.40 8.15
CA SER A 64 3.15 -2.96 9.46
C SER A 64 2.84 -4.47 9.39
N PHE A 65 3.81 -5.33 9.73
CA PHE A 65 3.75 -6.79 9.48
C PHE A 65 3.08 -7.65 10.56
N ALA A 66 2.77 -7.14 11.76
CA ALA A 66 2.29 -8.00 12.87
C ALA A 66 0.76 -8.03 13.04
N LYS A 67 0.03 -8.00 11.92
CA LYS A 67 -1.43 -7.78 11.83
C LYS A 67 -2.29 -8.81 12.56
N LYS A 68 -1.84 -10.06 12.72
CA LYS A 68 -2.60 -11.17 13.36
C LYS A 68 -2.67 -11.10 14.90
N TYR A 69 -1.96 -10.16 15.51
CA TYR A 69 -1.79 -10.11 16.97
C TYR A 69 -2.10 -8.74 17.58
N VAL A 70 -2.67 -7.86 16.75
CA VAL A 70 -3.17 -6.55 17.17
C VAL A 70 -4.59 -6.75 17.72
N PRO A 71 -5.00 -6.05 18.81
CA PRO A 71 -6.38 -6.05 19.26
C PRO A 71 -7.35 -5.69 18.12
N GLU A 72 -8.52 -6.32 18.12
CA GLU A 72 -9.57 -6.07 17.15
C GLU A 72 -9.88 -4.57 17.06
N GLY A 73 -9.89 -4.00 15.84
CA GLY A 73 -10.12 -2.57 15.61
C GLY A 73 -8.89 -1.67 15.54
N ARG A 74 -7.67 -2.15 15.82
CA ARG A 74 -6.42 -1.36 15.65
C ARG A 74 -5.56 -1.78 14.45
N HIS A 75 -6.17 -2.44 13.47
CA HIS A 75 -5.48 -2.85 12.26
C HIS A 75 -5.02 -1.60 11.46
N CYS A 76 -3.80 -1.63 10.90
CA CYS A 76 -3.25 -0.52 10.10
C CYS A 76 -4.17 -0.09 8.94
N HIS A 77 -4.92 -1.02 8.36
CA HIS A 77 -5.90 -0.72 7.31
C HIS A 77 -7.25 -0.16 7.82
N ASN A 78 -7.37 0.20 9.10
CA ASN A 78 -8.58 0.85 9.61
C ASN A 78 -8.50 2.37 9.45
N TRP A 79 -9.56 2.96 8.88
CA TRP A 79 -9.67 4.40 8.68
C TRP A 79 -9.35 5.23 9.93
N HIS A 80 -9.86 4.82 11.10
CA HIS A 80 -9.61 5.53 12.35
C HIS A 80 -8.11 5.63 12.70
N VAL A 81 -7.31 4.63 12.34
CA VAL A 81 -5.85 4.65 12.55
C VAL A 81 -5.19 5.71 11.67
N GLY A 82 -5.58 5.79 10.39
CA GLY A 82 -5.07 6.83 9.50
C GLY A 82 -5.48 8.25 9.93
N GLU A 83 -6.67 8.41 10.50
CA GLU A 83 -7.14 9.67 11.08
C GLU A 83 -6.38 10.03 12.35
N GLU A 84 -6.16 9.07 13.26
CA GLU A 84 -5.34 9.24 14.47
C GLU A 84 -3.91 9.67 14.13
N ILE A 85 -3.31 9.08 13.09
CA ILE A 85 -2.00 9.50 12.55
C ILE A 85 -2.02 10.96 12.10
N LEU A 86 -3.05 11.38 11.35
CA LEU A 86 -3.12 12.75 10.85
C LEU A 86 -3.34 13.75 12.00
N ASP A 87 -4.20 13.41 12.96
CA ASP A 87 -4.52 14.27 14.10
C ASP A 87 -3.33 14.42 15.07
N ALA A 88 -2.52 13.37 15.22
CA ALA A 88 -1.32 13.39 16.06
C ALA A 88 -0.10 14.04 15.38
N ALA A 89 -0.19 14.44 14.11
CA ALA A 89 0.92 15.02 13.37
C ALA A 89 1.32 16.40 13.92
N ALA A 90 2.54 16.50 14.45
CA ALA A 90 3.05 17.73 15.08
C ALA A 90 3.47 18.84 14.11
N ASP A 91 3.68 18.52 12.83
CA ASP A 91 4.10 19.47 11.79
C ASP A 91 3.55 19.11 10.40
N GLU A 92 3.73 20.01 9.43
CA GLU A 92 3.21 19.83 8.07
C GLU A 92 3.84 18.63 7.33
N ALA A 93 5.08 18.23 7.65
CA ALA A 93 5.70 17.06 7.04
C ALA A 93 5.05 15.77 7.53
N LEU A 94 4.76 15.69 8.84
CA LEU A 94 4.01 14.58 9.44
C LEU A 94 2.56 14.58 8.97
N GLN A 95 1.94 15.75 8.79
CA GLN A 95 0.60 15.84 8.22
C GLN A 95 0.57 15.30 6.79
N ALA A 96 1.57 15.63 5.97
CA ALA A 96 1.71 15.07 4.63
C ALA A 96 1.82 13.54 4.68
N ALA A 97 2.59 12.98 5.62
CA ALA A 97 2.65 11.53 5.83
C ALA A 97 1.28 10.93 6.24
N GLY A 98 0.52 11.59 7.11
CA GLY A 98 -0.84 11.18 7.46
C GLY A 98 -1.80 11.21 6.27
N TYR A 99 -1.75 12.26 5.44
CA TYR A 99 -2.52 12.31 4.19
C TYR A 99 -2.10 11.19 3.22
N GLY A 100 -0.82 10.86 3.16
CA GLY A 100 -0.32 9.72 2.40
C GLY A 100 -0.93 8.40 2.88
N TYR A 101 -0.94 8.19 4.19
CA TYR A 101 -1.54 7.00 4.81
C TYR A 101 -3.02 6.85 4.46
N LEU A 102 -3.77 7.95 4.46
CA LEU A 102 -5.20 7.93 4.11
C LEU A 102 -5.43 7.75 2.61
N ALA A 103 -4.54 8.28 1.77
CA ALA A 103 -4.55 8.00 0.34
C ALA A 103 -4.31 6.50 0.06
N HIS A 104 -3.45 5.85 0.84
CA HIS A 104 -3.28 4.40 0.76
C HIS A 104 -4.61 3.67 1.04
N LEU A 105 -5.26 3.96 2.18
CA LEU A 105 -6.54 3.33 2.55
C LEU A 105 -7.63 3.55 1.50
N ALA A 106 -7.70 4.76 0.93
CA ALA A 106 -8.66 5.08 -0.11
C ALA A 106 -8.42 4.28 -1.39
N ALA A 107 -7.17 4.16 -1.84
CA ALA A 107 -6.82 3.36 -3.00
C ALA A 107 -7.17 1.87 -2.82
N ASP A 108 -6.96 1.35 -1.61
CA ASP A 108 -7.22 -0.05 -1.27
C ASP A 108 -8.69 -0.44 -1.28
N THR A 109 -9.60 0.51 -1.05
CA THR A 109 -11.04 0.24 -1.22
C THR A 109 -11.35 -0.24 -2.65
N VAL A 110 -10.69 0.32 -3.66
CA VAL A 110 -10.84 -0.10 -5.06
C VAL A 110 -10.17 -1.44 -5.33
N ALA A 111 -9.03 -1.71 -4.70
CA ALA A 111 -8.36 -3.02 -4.78
C ALA A 111 -9.31 -4.12 -4.29
N HIS A 112 -9.84 -3.96 -3.08
CA HIS A 112 -10.49 -5.03 -2.35
C HIS A 112 -12.00 -5.12 -2.55
N ASN A 113 -12.67 -4.04 -2.95
CA ASN A 113 -14.10 -4.09 -3.22
C ASN A 113 -14.40 -4.34 -4.71
N LEU A 114 -13.48 -3.96 -5.62
CA LEU A 114 -13.77 -3.95 -7.05
C LEU A 114 -12.81 -4.78 -7.91
N TYR A 115 -11.49 -4.62 -7.74
CA TYR A 115 -10.52 -5.28 -8.63
C TYR A 115 -10.31 -6.74 -8.27
N VAL A 116 -9.76 -7.01 -7.08
CA VAL A 116 -9.39 -8.37 -6.67
C VAL A 116 -10.59 -9.31 -6.67
N PRO A 117 -11.76 -8.97 -6.07
CA PRO A 117 -12.91 -9.87 -6.09
C PRO A 117 -13.36 -10.23 -7.51
N ARG A 118 -13.33 -9.26 -8.43
CA ARG A 118 -13.67 -9.49 -9.84
C ARG A 118 -12.67 -10.45 -10.49
N GLN A 119 -11.37 -10.27 -10.25
CA GLN A 119 -10.39 -11.18 -10.85
C GLN A 119 -10.50 -12.59 -10.28
N LEU A 120 -10.65 -12.73 -8.96
CA LEU A 120 -10.88 -14.03 -8.31
C LEU A 120 -12.11 -14.75 -8.87
N LEU A 121 -13.22 -14.01 -9.09
CA LEU A 121 -14.43 -14.54 -9.69
C LEU A 121 -14.21 -15.02 -11.13
N LEU A 122 -13.48 -14.24 -11.95
CA LEU A 122 -13.27 -14.55 -13.36
C LEU A 122 -12.25 -15.67 -13.60
N THR A 123 -11.32 -15.88 -12.66
CA THR A 123 -10.25 -16.88 -12.81
C THR A 123 -10.44 -18.10 -11.94
N SER A 124 -11.49 -18.15 -11.12
CA SER A 124 -11.82 -19.24 -10.20
C SER A 124 -10.63 -19.67 -9.32
N THR A 125 -9.77 -18.71 -8.98
CA THR A 125 -8.59 -18.92 -8.13
C THR A 125 -8.98 -18.83 -6.66
N THR A 126 -8.31 -19.58 -5.79
CA THR A 126 -8.53 -19.49 -4.34
C THR A 126 -8.13 -18.12 -3.82
N ALA A 127 -8.83 -17.64 -2.78
CA ALA A 127 -8.64 -16.31 -2.21
C ALA A 127 -7.17 -16.06 -1.82
N ALA A 128 -6.51 -16.98 -1.12
CA ALA A 128 -5.15 -16.74 -0.62
C ALA A 128 -4.08 -16.61 -1.73
N VAL A 129 -4.11 -17.45 -2.78
CA VAL A 129 -3.09 -17.44 -3.84
C VAL A 129 -3.42 -16.45 -4.96
N GLY A 130 -4.71 -16.30 -5.28
CA GLY A 130 -5.16 -15.36 -6.30
C GLY A 130 -5.00 -13.90 -5.89
N HIS A 131 -5.12 -13.57 -4.60
CA HIS A 131 -5.09 -12.19 -4.12
C HIS A 131 -3.75 -11.51 -4.39
N THR A 132 -2.67 -12.03 -3.78
CA THR A 132 -1.31 -11.50 -3.95
C THR A 132 -0.88 -11.53 -5.41
N TYR A 133 -1.35 -12.53 -6.14
CA TYR A 133 -1.12 -12.64 -7.57
C TYR A 133 -1.71 -11.46 -8.36
N TRP A 134 -2.98 -11.10 -8.11
CA TRP A 134 -3.65 -10.02 -8.84
C TRP A 134 -3.14 -8.64 -8.47
N GLU A 135 -2.76 -8.42 -7.21
CA GLU A 135 -2.11 -7.18 -6.75
C GLU A 135 -0.76 -7.00 -7.41
N HIS A 136 0.09 -8.03 -7.36
CA HIS A 136 1.40 -7.99 -8.00
C HIS A 136 1.28 -7.79 -9.51
N ARG A 137 0.26 -8.40 -10.15
CA ARG A 137 0.01 -8.21 -11.58
C ARG A 137 -0.36 -6.76 -11.91
N MET A 138 -1.15 -6.09 -11.07
CA MET A 138 -1.43 -4.67 -11.23
C MET A 138 -0.15 -3.83 -11.09
N ASP A 139 0.68 -4.13 -10.08
CA ASP A 139 1.92 -3.40 -9.79
C ASP A 139 2.91 -3.42 -10.98
N MET A 140 2.95 -4.54 -11.70
CA MET A 140 3.77 -4.70 -12.91
C MET A 140 3.36 -3.76 -14.06
N HIS A 141 2.10 -3.31 -14.13
CA HIS A 141 1.66 -2.37 -15.16
C HIS A 141 2.13 -0.93 -14.89
N PHE A 142 2.52 -0.60 -13.66
CA PHE A 142 3.09 0.69 -13.31
C PHE A 142 4.60 0.76 -13.56
N GLY A 143 5.21 -0.35 -13.99
CA GLY A 143 6.57 -0.42 -14.52
C GLY A 143 7.68 -0.29 -13.49
N GLU A 144 8.90 -0.59 -13.93
CA GLU A 144 10.09 -0.57 -13.07
C GLU A 144 10.40 0.80 -12.47
N SER A 145 9.98 1.89 -13.13
CA SER A 145 10.20 3.26 -12.65
C SER A 145 9.45 3.57 -11.36
N CYS A 146 8.19 3.12 -11.24
CA CYS A 146 7.39 3.35 -10.04
C CYS A 146 7.91 2.50 -8.87
N LEU A 147 8.33 1.26 -9.13
CA LEU A 147 8.98 0.41 -8.13
C LEU A 147 10.34 0.97 -7.68
N ALA A 148 11.15 1.47 -8.61
CA ALA A 148 12.41 2.12 -8.29
C ALA A 148 12.17 3.40 -7.46
N LYS A 149 11.14 4.16 -7.78
CA LYS A 149 10.73 5.33 -7.01
C LYS A 149 10.24 4.95 -5.61
N ALA A 150 9.40 3.93 -5.47
CA ALA A 150 8.96 3.43 -4.17
C ALA A 150 10.13 2.99 -3.30
N ARG A 151 11.09 2.28 -3.88
CA ARG A 151 12.35 1.95 -3.20
C ARG A 151 13.10 3.20 -2.74
N SER A 152 13.28 4.17 -3.63
CA SER A 152 13.99 5.41 -3.31
C SER A 152 13.29 6.18 -2.19
N VAL A 153 11.97 6.34 -2.27
CA VAL A 153 11.15 6.97 -1.23
C VAL A 153 11.38 6.29 0.12
N VAL A 154 11.35 4.96 0.19
CA VAL A 154 11.46 4.22 1.47
C VAL A 154 12.89 4.16 2.02
N VAL A 155 13.90 4.12 1.15
CA VAL A 155 15.29 3.81 1.52
C VAL A 155 16.19 5.03 1.59
N ASP A 156 16.01 6.00 0.69
CA ASP A 156 16.98 7.08 0.47
C ASP A 156 16.70 8.34 1.30
N HIS A 157 15.61 8.34 2.07
CA HIS A 157 15.16 9.46 2.89
C HIS A 157 15.09 9.10 4.38
N ASP A 158 15.33 10.10 5.23
CA ASP A 158 15.14 9.98 6.67
C ASP A 158 13.66 10.15 7.01
N HIS A 159 13.07 9.08 7.54
CA HIS A 159 11.67 9.02 7.98
C HIS A 159 11.56 8.90 9.50
N GLY A 160 12.62 9.16 10.26
CA GLY A 160 12.64 8.90 11.70
C GLY A 160 11.48 9.50 12.49
N ALA A 161 11.04 10.72 12.14
CA ALA A 161 9.90 11.38 12.77
C ALA A 161 8.56 10.72 12.39
N ALA A 162 8.37 10.37 11.11
CA ALA A 162 7.17 9.67 10.65
C ALA A 162 7.12 8.25 11.23
N ASP A 163 8.24 7.54 11.27
CA ASP A 163 8.38 6.22 11.90
C ASP A 163 8.02 6.27 13.39
N ALA A 164 8.43 7.34 14.10
CA ALA A 164 8.10 7.54 15.50
C ALA A 164 6.60 7.81 15.71
N LEU A 165 5.99 8.65 14.87
CA LEU A 165 4.54 8.90 14.87
C LEU A 165 3.76 7.62 14.60
N PHE A 166 4.16 6.86 13.58
CA PHE A 166 3.55 5.58 13.27
C PHE A 166 3.76 4.56 14.40
N ASP A 167 4.94 4.52 15.02
CA ASP A 167 5.21 3.70 16.21
C ASP A 167 4.27 4.04 17.36
N GLU A 168 4.05 5.33 17.64
CA GLU A 168 3.16 5.81 18.70
C GLU A 168 1.72 5.34 18.48
N VAL A 169 1.19 5.58 17.28
CA VAL A 169 -0.21 5.26 16.94
C VAL A 169 -0.43 3.74 16.74
N LEU A 170 0.54 3.05 16.14
CA LEU A 170 0.45 1.63 15.79
C LEU A 170 1.01 0.69 16.87
N SER A 171 1.40 1.21 18.04
CA SER A 171 2.12 0.54 19.14
C SER A 171 1.51 -0.79 19.65
N ALA A 172 0.31 -1.16 19.20
CA ALA A 172 -0.29 -2.49 19.42
C ALA A 172 0.20 -3.58 18.43
N THR A 173 1.11 -3.27 17.52
CA THR A 173 1.75 -4.22 16.59
C THR A 173 2.91 -4.93 17.31
N ILE A 174 3.03 -6.27 17.28
CA ILE A 174 4.06 -7.05 18.06
C ILE A 174 5.48 -6.52 17.90
N PHE A 175 5.77 -5.84 16.80
CA PHE A 175 7.02 -5.14 16.56
C PHE A 175 6.75 -3.66 16.31
N SER A 176 7.68 -2.82 16.76
CA SER A 176 7.69 -1.41 16.37
C SER A 176 7.68 -1.28 14.85
N PHE A 177 6.91 -0.33 14.33
CA PHE A 177 6.94 0.16 12.97
C PHE A 177 8.38 0.33 12.46
N ARG A 178 9.29 0.90 13.25
CA ARG A 178 10.71 0.99 12.87
C ARG A 178 11.34 -0.37 12.56
N THR A 179 11.02 -1.39 13.34
CA THR A 179 11.51 -2.77 13.12
C THR A 179 10.86 -3.37 11.89
N ASN A 180 9.55 -3.21 11.74
CA ASN A 180 8.82 -3.69 10.57
C ASN A 180 9.31 -3.02 9.27
N ARG A 181 9.64 -1.72 9.32
CA ARG A 181 10.26 -0.99 8.20
C ARG A 181 11.61 -1.58 7.80
N ARG A 182 12.45 -1.97 8.75
CA ARG A 182 13.72 -2.62 8.41
C ARG A 182 13.50 -3.95 7.69
N ILE A 183 12.50 -4.72 8.12
CA ILE A 183 12.10 -5.97 7.45
C ILE A 183 11.55 -5.66 6.05
N PHE A 184 10.66 -4.68 5.93
CA PHE A 184 10.10 -4.20 4.66
C PHE A 184 11.17 -3.72 3.69
N GLN A 185 12.14 -2.95 4.16
CA GLN A 185 13.28 -2.52 3.37
C GLN A 185 14.10 -3.70 2.86
N GLY A 186 14.31 -4.71 3.70
CA GLY A 186 14.90 -5.98 3.29
C GLY A 186 14.10 -6.63 2.15
N MET A 187 12.77 -6.68 2.28
CA MET A 187 11.88 -7.25 1.26
C MET A 187 11.83 -6.42 -0.03
N ILE A 188 11.70 -5.09 0.01
CA ILE A 188 11.74 -4.24 -1.19
C ILE A 188 13.10 -4.35 -1.88
N ARG A 189 14.20 -4.40 -1.12
CA ARG A 189 15.53 -4.63 -1.68
C ARG A 189 15.62 -6.00 -2.36
N PHE A 190 14.95 -7.02 -1.80
CA PHE A 190 14.92 -8.38 -2.33
C PHE A 190 13.92 -8.58 -3.49
N GLN A 191 12.78 -7.90 -3.50
CA GLN A 191 11.89 -7.78 -4.67
C GLN A 191 12.59 -7.01 -5.81
N GLY A 192 13.50 -6.11 -5.46
CA GLY A 192 14.41 -5.43 -6.38
C GLY A 192 15.55 -6.30 -6.90
N ASP A 193 15.81 -7.48 -6.33
CA ASP A 193 16.78 -8.44 -6.90
C ASP A 193 16.18 -9.14 -8.13
N GLU A 194 17.01 -9.28 -9.16
CA GLU A 194 16.71 -9.99 -10.42
C GLU A 194 16.09 -11.38 -10.18
N ARG A 195 16.40 -12.03 -9.06
CA ARG A 195 15.92 -13.36 -8.70
C ARG A 195 14.41 -13.42 -8.39
N TRP A 196 13.84 -12.40 -7.74
CA TRP A 196 12.39 -12.36 -7.49
C TRP A 196 11.60 -11.94 -8.72
N ARG A 197 12.15 -10.97 -9.47
CA ARG A 197 11.63 -10.62 -10.80
C ARG A 197 11.59 -11.86 -11.69
N GLN A 198 12.64 -12.68 -11.72
CA GLN A 198 12.65 -13.92 -12.48
C GLN A 198 11.59 -14.94 -12.02
N ILE A 199 11.35 -15.09 -10.71
CA ILE A 199 10.32 -15.99 -10.17
C ILE A 199 8.92 -15.53 -10.62
N PHE A 200 8.59 -14.25 -10.42
CA PHE A 200 7.29 -13.72 -10.83
C PHE A 200 7.15 -13.63 -12.35
N ASP A 201 8.18 -13.20 -13.08
CA ASP A 201 8.19 -13.21 -14.54
C ASP A 201 7.97 -14.63 -15.10
N GLN A 202 8.52 -15.66 -14.46
CA GLN A 202 8.31 -17.04 -14.90
C GLN A 202 6.89 -17.53 -14.59
N VAL A 203 6.30 -17.13 -13.46
CA VAL A 203 4.89 -17.37 -13.13
C VAL A 203 3.95 -16.58 -14.05
N LEU A 204 4.31 -15.35 -14.44
CA LEU A 204 3.55 -14.46 -15.31
C LEU A 204 3.61 -14.89 -16.78
N ARG A 205 4.80 -15.28 -17.28
CA ARG A 205 4.99 -15.86 -18.62
C ARG A 205 4.20 -17.16 -18.79
N ASN A 206 4.03 -17.93 -17.71
CA ASN A 206 3.25 -19.15 -17.71
C ASN A 206 1.78 -18.93 -17.30
N SER A 207 1.37 -17.70 -17.02
CA SER A 207 -0.01 -17.42 -16.64
C SER A 207 -0.91 -17.27 -17.87
N ARG A 208 -2.06 -17.92 -17.80
CA ARG A 208 -3.14 -17.83 -18.79
C ARG A 208 -3.91 -16.51 -18.74
N PHE A 209 -3.84 -15.75 -17.65
CA PHE A 209 -4.78 -14.67 -17.36
C PHE A 209 -4.10 -13.32 -17.30
N ASP A 210 -4.28 -12.49 -18.32
CA ASP A 210 -3.73 -11.13 -18.38
C ASP A 210 -4.75 -10.05 -18.00
N VAL A 211 -4.27 -8.87 -17.58
CA VAL A 211 -5.12 -7.70 -17.32
C VAL A 211 -4.95 -6.74 -18.50
N PRO A 212 -5.99 -6.56 -19.34
CA PRO A 212 -5.90 -5.62 -20.45
C PRO A 212 -5.63 -4.19 -19.96
N LEU A 213 -4.78 -3.45 -20.67
CA LEU A 213 -4.46 -2.05 -20.32
C LEU A 213 -5.69 -1.16 -20.06
N PRO A 214 -6.79 -1.22 -20.83
CA PRO A 214 -7.99 -0.42 -20.53
C PRO A 214 -8.60 -0.73 -19.15
N LEU A 215 -8.45 -1.97 -18.68
CA LEU A 215 -8.94 -2.38 -17.36
C LEU A 215 -8.02 -1.84 -16.26
N VAL A 216 -6.71 -1.88 -16.46
CA VAL A 216 -5.72 -1.25 -15.57
C VAL A 216 -5.99 0.25 -15.43
N GLU A 217 -6.16 0.94 -16.56
CA GLU A 217 -6.45 2.38 -16.59
C GLU A 217 -7.75 2.71 -15.85
N ARG A 218 -8.78 1.88 -16.02
CA ARG A 218 -10.05 2.04 -15.32
C ARG A 218 -9.88 1.93 -13.80
N TYR A 219 -9.22 0.88 -13.31
CA TYR A 219 -9.03 0.70 -11.87
C TYR A 219 -8.08 1.75 -11.27
N ARG A 220 -7.08 2.19 -12.05
CA ARG A 220 -6.23 3.33 -11.67
C ARG A 220 -7.04 4.61 -11.53
N ALA A 221 -7.94 4.90 -12.48
CA ALA A 221 -8.81 6.08 -12.42
C ALA A 221 -9.74 6.03 -11.20
N LEU A 222 -10.39 4.88 -10.96
CA LEU A 222 -11.24 4.69 -9.78
C LEU A 222 -10.46 4.86 -8.47
N ALA A 223 -9.26 4.29 -8.36
CA ALA A 223 -8.42 4.44 -7.17
C ALA A 223 -7.99 5.89 -6.97
N PHE A 224 -7.63 6.59 -8.05
CA PHE A 224 -7.32 8.03 -8.00
C PHE A 224 -8.52 8.87 -7.57
N GLU A 225 -9.70 8.60 -8.12
CA GLU A 225 -10.95 9.27 -7.74
C GLU A 225 -11.28 9.05 -6.26
N ALA A 226 -11.17 7.81 -5.76
CA ALA A 226 -11.38 7.49 -4.36
C ALA A 226 -10.40 8.24 -3.44
N VAL A 227 -9.13 8.35 -3.83
CA VAL A 227 -8.13 9.12 -3.10
C VAL A 227 -8.49 10.61 -3.07
N VAL A 228 -8.80 11.19 -4.23
CA VAL A 228 -9.16 12.62 -4.33
C VAL A 228 -10.43 12.91 -3.53
N ASP A 229 -11.44 12.06 -3.62
CA ASP A 229 -12.69 12.20 -2.87
C ASP A 229 -12.43 12.15 -1.36
N TYR A 230 -11.66 11.17 -0.88
CA TYR A 230 -11.31 11.08 0.54
C TYR A 230 -10.52 12.30 1.03
N LEU A 231 -9.53 12.76 0.25
CA LEU A 231 -8.72 13.94 0.64
C LEU A 231 -9.52 15.26 0.62
N ASN A 232 -10.67 15.32 -0.07
CA ASN A 232 -11.58 16.47 -0.05
C ASN A 232 -12.64 16.36 1.06
N GLU A 233 -13.29 15.20 1.18
CA GLU A 233 -14.52 15.04 1.97
C GLU A 233 -14.32 14.29 3.29
N ARG A 234 -13.18 13.63 3.49
CA ARG A 234 -12.84 12.85 4.69
C ARG A 234 -13.93 11.82 4.99
N HIS A 235 -14.52 11.84 6.18
CA HIS A 235 -15.61 10.95 6.61
C HIS A 235 -16.89 11.05 5.76
N ARG A 236 -17.03 12.07 4.90
CA ARG A 236 -18.17 12.23 3.99
C ARG A 236 -17.90 11.67 2.59
N SER A 237 -16.73 11.11 2.35
CA SER A 237 -16.39 10.44 1.10
C SER A 237 -17.34 9.30 0.78
N ALA A 238 -17.53 9.06 -0.52
CA ALA A 238 -18.35 7.95 -0.98
C ALA A 238 -17.64 6.61 -0.69
N PRO A 239 -18.37 5.57 -0.25
CA PRO A 239 -17.83 4.23 -0.21
C PRO A 239 -17.56 3.73 -1.65
N ALA A 240 -16.41 3.10 -1.87
CA ALA A 240 -16.06 2.46 -3.14
C ALA A 240 -16.63 1.04 -3.27
#